data_AF-A0A1Y3TGF8-F1
#
_entry.id   AF-A0A1Y3TGF8-F1
#
_cell.length_a   1.000
_cell.length_b   1.000
_cell.length_c   1.000
_cell.angle_alpha   90.00
_cell.angle_beta   90.00
_cell.angle_gamma   90.00
#
_symmetry.space_group_name_H-M   'P 1'
#
loop_
_entity.id
_entity.type
_entity.pdbx_description
1 polymer ?
#
loop_
_entity_poly.entity_id
_entity_poly.type
_entity_poly.pdbx_seq_one_letter_code
_entity_poly.pdbx_strand_id
1 'polypeptide(L)'
;MNYIDQGTVIYGMRSEKYPEKMCYAIIISARCDISNDKISKLYYLTAVNAREWFCTENGFNEVYSKVLEDKKKNFKNSNKKYKINFDLLLTMPYETAVIVLEKNEKNEKKRANLIGSFTEIYQYVGPLNFDSRRKFVKTNSSPAVKFLDKIVKGHINHYFFLPKRVYENSEIGNDGLIVDLQEIGILSMYDAKCLKSPGIDFQILSEMDTSEQERLTKTYWLENCDDFVEIEGVVRSPWCELLMQRFSNDFIRIGVDGTNEHDYKELINQM
;
A
#
# COMPACT_ATOMS: atom_id res chain seq x y z
N MET A 1 14.70 6.17 -30.46
CA MET A 1 13.36 5.81 -29.94
C MET A 1 13.44 5.89 -28.44
N ASN A 2 12.67 6.76 -27.81
CA ASN A 2 12.64 6.89 -26.35
C ASN A 2 11.99 5.61 -25.80
N TYR A 3 12.79 4.81 -25.08
CA TYR A 3 12.44 3.45 -24.61
C TYR A 3 11.51 3.46 -23.40
N ILE A 4 11.48 4.58 -22.69
CA ILE A 4 10.55 4.84 -21.61
C ILE A 4 9.47 5.77 -22.15
N ASP A 5 8.22 5.44 -21.90
CA ASP A 5 7.06 6.21 -22.29
C ASP A 5 6.04 6.21 -21.14
N GLN A 6 4.95 6.97 -21.29
CA GLN A 6 3.85 6.95 -20.33
C GLN A 6 3.28 5.53 -20.18
N GLY A 7 3.24 5.06 -18.93
CA GLY A 7 2.81 3.72 -18.56
C GLY A 7 3.95 2.69 -18.50
N THR A 8 5.21 3.05 -18.76
CA THR A 8 6.34 2.14 -18.51
C THR A 8 6.39 1.75 -17.04
N VAL A 9 6.49 0.44 -16.78
CA VAL A 9 6.59 -0.16 -15.43
C VAL A 9 8.05 -0.54 -15.19
N ILE A 10 8.64 0.01 -14.13
CA ILE A 10 10.02 -0.22 -13.73
C ILE A 10 10.01 -0.96 -12.40
N TYR A 11 10.72 -2.08 -12.33
CA TYR A 11 10.97 -2.87 -11.13
C TYR A 11 12.27 -2.42 -10.44
N GLY A 12 12.41 -2.66 -9.14
CA GLY A 12 13.65 -2.36 -8.42
C GLY A 12 13.67 -0.99 -7.71
N MET A 13 12.52 -0.37 -7.49
CA MET A 13 12.43 0.95 -6.87
C MET A 13 12.36 0.86 -5.35
N ARG A 14 12.83 1.91 -4.65
CA ARG A 14 12.52 2.14 -3.23
C ARG A 14 11.43 3.19 -3.05
N SER A 15 10.76 3.10 -1.91
CA SER A 15 9.85 4.13 -1.41
C SER A 15 10.03 4.26 0.10
N GLU A 16 10.07 5.50 0.58
CA GLU A 16 10.10 5.78 2.02
C GLU A 16 8.81 5.33 2.72
N LYS A 17 7.68 5.34 1.98
CA LYS A 17 6.38 4.89 2.46
C LYS A 17 6.28 3.36 2.56
N TYR A 18 7.02 2.63 1.73
CA TYR A 18 7.04 1.17 1.70
C TYR A 18 8.47 0.62 1.86
N PRO A 19 9.14 0.90 3.00
CA PRO A 19 10.57 0.64 3.16
C PRO A 19 10.90 -0.85 3.26
N GLU A 20 9.93 -1.69 3.60
CA GLU A 20 10.11 -3.14 3.80
C GLU A 20 10.11 -3.94 2.49
N LYS A 21 9.76 -3.29 1.37
CA LYS A 21 9.55 -3.98 0.09
C LYS A 21 10.07 -3.23 -1.11
N MET A 22 10.57 -4.03 -2.04
CA MET A 22 10.86 -3.57 -3.38
C MET A 22 9.58 -3.09 -4.05
N CYS A 23 9.65 -1.91 -4.62
CA CYS A 23 8.55 -1.22 -5.27
C CYS A 23 8.75 -1.19 -6.78
N TYR A 24 7.69 -0.74 -7.43
CA TYR A 24 7.62 -0.49 -8.85
C TYR A 24 7.37 1.00 -9.08
N ALA A 25 7.85 1.51 -10.21
CA ALA A 25 7.51 2.84 -10.70
C ALA A 25 6.70 2.73 -11.99
N ILE A 26 5.59 3.45 -12.06
CA ILE A 26 4.79 3.58 -13.28
C ILE A 26 4.93 5.00 -13.81
N ILE A 27 5.56 5.17 -14.96
CA ILE A 27 5.81 6.50 -15.53
C ILE A 27 4.47 7.17 -15.91
N ILE A 28 4.27 8.39 -15.43
CA ILE A 28 3.06 9.19 -15.68
C ILE A 28 3.32 10.44 -16.53
N SER A 29 4.58 10.81 -16.73
CA SER A 29 4.98 11.90 -17.64
C SER A 29 4.33 11.74 -19.01
N ALA A 30 3.82 12.84 -19.57
CA ALA A 30 3.06 12.82 -20.81
C ALA A 30 3.92 12.39 -22.01
N ARG A 31 3.35 11.55 -22.90
CA ARG A 31 4.05 11.06 -24.10
C ARG A 31 4.64 12.17 -24.97
N CYS A 32 3.90 13.27 -25.13
CA CYS A 32 4.32 14.43 -25.92
C CYS A 32 5.55 15.13 -25.32
N ASP A 33 5.69 15.14 -24.00
CA ASP A 33 6.83 15.76 -23.32
C ASP A 33 8.07 14.87 -23.43
N ILE A 34 7.89 13.56 -23.26
CA ILE A 34 8.94 12.55 -23.41
C ILE A 34 9.46 12.54 -24.86
N SER A 35 8.58 12.54 -25.86
CA SER A 35 8.97 12.40 -27.28
C SER A 35 9.73 13.60 -27.83
N ASN A 36 9.60 14.77 -27.19
CA ASN A 36 10.24 16.00 -27.62
C ASN A 36 11.54 16.32 -26.85
N ASP A 37 12.03 15.42 -25.97
CA ASP A 37 13.16 15.65 -25.06
C ASP A 37 13.05 16.97 -24.26
N LYS A 38 11.81 17.41 -24.00
CA LYS A 38 11.52 18.70 -23.33
C LYS A 38 11.62 18.65 -21.81
N ILE A 39 11.87 17.47 -21.24
CA ILE A 39 11.84 17.24 -19.80
C ILE A 39 13.21 16.79 -19.29
N SER A 40 13.65 17.38 -18.20
CA SER A 40 14.87 16.98 -17.50
C SER A 40 14.65 15.80 -16.54
N LYS A 41 13.38 15.47 -16.27
CA LYS A 41 12.94 14.53 -15.23
C LYS A 41 11.64 13.83 -15.66
N LEU A 42 11.51 12.57 -15.29
CA LEU A 42 10.27 11.79 -15.42
C LEU A 42 9.57 11.71 -14.06
N TYR A 43 8.25 11.77 -14.07
CA TYR A 43 7.43 11.53 -12.88
C TYR A 43 6.84 10.14 -12.96
N TYR A 44 6.74 9.48 -11.81
CA TYR A 44 6.15 8.15 -11.70
C TYR A 44 5.28 8.01 -10.46
N LEU A 45 4.35 7.07 -10.51
CA LEU A 45 3.61 6.59 -9.34
C LEU A 45 4.29 5.35 -8.77
N THR A 46 4.41 5.30 -7.45
CA THR A 46 4.91 4.12 -6.75
C THR A 46 3.83 3.05 -6.71
N ALA A 47 4.23 1.81 -6.95
CA ALA A 47 3.36 0.65 -6.82
C ALA A 47 4.07 -0.50 -6.09
N VAL A 48 3.30 -1.39 -5.48
CA VAL A 48 3.80 -2.56 -4.74
C VAL A 48 3.09 -3.80 -5.26
N ASN A 49 3.78 -4.95 -5.26
CA ASN A 49 3.13 -6.22 -5.57
C ASN A 49 1.89 -6.42 -4.68
N ALA A 50 0.73 -6.68 -5.30
CA ALA A 50 -0.54 -6.74 -4.57
C ALA A 50 -0.59 -7.86 -3.51
N ARG A 51 0.16 -8.94 -3.70
CA ARG A 51 0.28 -10.04 -2.72
C ARG A 51 1.03 -9.62 -1.46
N GLU A 52 1.87 -8.60 -1.57
CA GLU A 52 2.73 -8.11 -0.50
C GLU A 52 2.21 -6.82 0.14
N TRP A 53 1.49 -5.98 -0.63
CA TRP A 53 1.04 -4.67 -0.18
C TRP A 53 0.22 -4.74 1.13
N PHE A 54 -0.73 -5.67 1.26
CA PHE A 54 -1.51 -5.87 2.50
C PHE A 54 -0.67 -6.29 3.72
N CYS A 55 0.56 -6.75 3.48
CA CYS A 55 1.49 -7.18 4.51
C CYS A 55 2.54 -6.11 4.83
N THR A 56 2.57 -4.98 4.12
CA THR A 56 3.33 -3.78 4.50
C THR A 56 2.64 -3.09 5.68
N GLU A 57 3.36 -2.27 6.44
CA GLU A 57 2.77 -1.52 7.55
C GLU A 57 1.60 -0.65 7.09
N ASN A 58 1.82 0.14 6.04
CA ASN A 58 0.83 1.06 5.50
C ASN A 58 -0.40 0.32 4.97
N GLY A 59 -0.21 -0.71 4.12
CA GLY A 59 -1.33 -1.47 3.57
C GLY A 59 -2.10 -2.25 4.64
N PHE A 60 -1.41 -2.78 5.65
CA PHE A 60 -2.07 -3.45 6.78
C PHE A 60 -2.91 -2.47 7.60
N ASN A 61 -2.35 -1.32 7.96
CA ASN A 61 -3.06 -0.31 8.73
C ASN A 61 -4.27 0.23 7.96
N GLU A 62 -4.13 0.48 6.65
CA GLU A 62 -5.22 0.98 5.80
C GLU A 62 -6.43 0.02 5.81
N VAL A 63 -6.18 -1.29 5.72
CA VAL A 63 -7.25 -2.29 5.63
C VAL A 63 -7.79 -2.70 6.99
N TYR A 64 -6.93 -2.86 7.99
CA TYR A 64 -7.27 -3.54 9.23
C TYR A 64 -7.50 -2.60 10.42
N SER A 65 -7.12 -1.31 10.35
CA SER A 65 -7.34 -0.37 11.46
C SER A 65 -8.81 -0.24 11.83
N LYS A 66 -9.71 -0.19 10.85
CA LYS A 66 -11.15 -0.10 11.14
C LYS A 66 -11.71 -1.36 11.79
N VAL A 67 -11.27 -2.52 11.31
CA VAL A 67 -11.63 -3.82 11.90
C VAL A 67 -11.15 -3.90 13.35
N LEU A 68 -9.93 -3.43 13.59
CA LEU A 68 -9.36 -3.33 14.92
C LEU A 68 -10.19 -2.40 15.81
N GLU A 69 -10.51 -1.17 15.38
CA GLU A 69 -11.34 -0.24 16.14
C GLU A 69 -12.69 -0.84 16.55
N ASP A 70 -13.36 -1.51 15.63
CA ASP A 70 -14.67 -2.13 15.90
C ASP A 70 -14.53 -3.28 16.92
N LYS A 71 -13.49 -4.11 16.80
CA LYS A 71 -13.17 -5.14 17.80
C LYS A 71 -12.83 -4.51 19.16
N LYS A 72 -12.04 -3.44 19.21
CA LYS A 72 -11.72 -2.70 20.45
C LYS A 72 -12.99 -2.18 21.11
N LYS A 73 -13.90 -1.57 20.33
CA LYS A 73 -15.18 -1.03 20.82
C LYS A 73 -16.05 -2.14 21.40
N ASN A 74 -16.17 -3.26 20.69
CA ASN A 74 -16.95 -4.42 21.15
C ASN A 74 -16.36 -5.02 22.42
N PHE A 75 -15.04 -5.17 22.50
CA PHE A 75 -14.37 -5.65 23.70
C PHE A 75 -14.62 -4.72 24.89
N LYS A 76 -14.40 -3.41 24.73
CA LYS A 76 -14.65 -2.41 25.78
C LYS A 76 -16.09 -2.49 26.27
N ASN A 77 -17.06 -2.63 25.38
CA ASN A 77 -18.49 -2.71 25.72
C ASN A 77 -18.87 -4.00 26.46
N SER A 78 -18.41 -5.15 25.98
CA SER A 78 -18.71 -6.45 26.60
C SER A 78 -18.04 -6.64 27.97
N ASN A 79 -16.96 -5.90 28.22
CA ASN A 79 -16.09 -6.09 29.37
C ASN A 79 -16.05 -4.88 30.34
N LYS A 80 -16.99 -3.93 30.22
CA LYS A 80 -17.06 -2.71 31.08
C LYS A 80 -17.01 -3.02 32.58
N LYS A 81 -17.60 -4.14 33.01
CA LYS A 81 -17.68 -4.56 34.41
C LYS A 81 -16.31 -4.77 35.08
N TYR A 82 -15.26 -5.10 34.31
CA TYR A 82 -13.96 -5.43 34.88
C TYR A 82 -13.10 -4.18 35.19
N LYS A 83 -13.56 -2.96 34.82
CA LYS A 83 -12.81 -1.70 35.03
C LYS A 83 -11.35 -1.74 34.56
N ILE A 84 -11.07 -2.56 33.54
CA ILE A 84 -9.73 -2.73 32.98
C ILE A 84 -9.47 -1.59 32.00
N ASN A 85 -8.31 -0.94 32.13
CA ASN A 85 -7.82 -0.03 31.09
C ASN A 85 -7.33 -0.86 29.91
N PHE A 86 -8.20 -1.02 28.92
CA PHE A 86 -7.91 -1.83 27.74
C PHE A 86 -6.80 -1.26 26.87
N ASP A 87 -6.69 0.07 26.76
CA ASP A 87 -5.64 0.68 25.94
C ASP A 87 -4.27 0.42 26.56
N LEU A 88 -4.18 0.41 27.90
CA LEU A 88 -2.97 -0.02 28.61
C LEU A 88 -2.63 -1.49 28.33
N LEU A 89 -3.60 -2.42 28.33
CA LEU A 89 -3.33 -3.84 28.06
C LEU A 89 -2.67 -4.08 26.71
N LEU A 90 -3.03 -3.30 25.68
CA LEU A 90 -2.44 -3.44 24.35
C LEU A 90 -0.99 -2.96 24.25
N THR A 91 -0.52 -2.17 25.23
CA THR A 91 0.88 -1.72 25.30
C THR A 91 1.78 -2.71 26.04
N MET A 92 1.21 -3.70 26.72
CA MET A 92 1.96 -4.69 27.50
C MET A 92 2.27 -5.92 26.63
N PRO A 93 3.34 -6.68 26.94
CA PRO A 93 3.54 -8.01 26.37
C PRO A 93 2.32 -8.90 26.61
N TYR A 94 2.01 -9.75 25.63
CA TYR A 94 0.82 -10.60 25.63
C TYR A 94 0.63 -11.38 26.94
N GLU A 95 1.70 -12.01 27.42
CA GLU A 95 1.71 -12.83 28.63
C GLU A 95 1.35 -12.00 29.87
N THR A 96 1.85 -10.75 29.93
CA THR A 96 1.55 -9.83 31.02
C THR A 96 0.08 -9.40 30.99
N ALA A 97 -0.44 -9.07 29.80
CA ALA A 97 -1.84 -8.71 29.63
C ALA A 97 -2.78 -9.87 30.02
N VAL A 98 -2.43 -11.11 29.66
CA VAL A 98 -3.19 -12.31 30.05
C VAL A 98 -3.25 -12.47 31.56
N ILE A 99 -2.14 -12.31 32.29
CA ILE A 99 -2.12 -12.38 33.76
C ILE A 99 -3.09 -11.36 34.38
N VAL A 100 -3.15 -10.14 33.83
CA VAL A 100 -4.10 -9.12 34.30
C VAL A 100 -5.54 -9.56 34.05
N LEU A 101 -5.85 -10.10 32.87
CA LEU A 101 -7.18 -10.59 32.53
C LEU A 101 -7.62 -11.77 33.42
N GLU A 102 -6.70 -12.70 33.71
CA GLU A 102 -6.96 -13.85 34.58
C GLU A 102 -7.36 -13.45 36.00
N LYS A 103 -6.68 -12.44 36.56
CA LYS A 103 -6.98 -11.91 37.90
C LYS A 103 -8.33 -11.22 37.98
N ASN A 104 -8.88 -10.75 36.85
CA ASN A 104 -10.12 -9.98 36.80
C ASN A 104 -11.39 -10.83 36.62
N GLU A 105 -11.28 -12.11 36.28
CA GLU A 105 -12.45 -13.01 36.15
C GLU A 105 -12.18 -14.39 36.76
N LYS A 106 -12.92 -14.70 37.83
CA LYS A 106 -12.76 -15.97 38.56
C LYS A 106 -13.52 -17.11 37.87
N ASN A 107 -14.63 -16.81 37.20
CA ASN A 107 -15.39 -17.82 36.48
C ASN A 107 -14.62 -18.29 35.23
N GLU A 108 -14.29 -19.58 35.18
CA GLU A 108 -13.44 -20.16 34.14
C GLU A 108 -13.96 -19.91 32.72
N LYS A 109 -15.26 -20.15 32.46
CA LYS A 109 -15.85 -19.94 31.13
C LYS A 109 -15.82 -18.47 30.70
N LYS A 110 -16.13 -17.55 31.62
CA LYS A 110 -16.08 -16.10 31.35
C LYS A 110 -14.65 -15.61 31.16
N ARG A 111 -13.69 -16.15 31.92
CA ARG A 111 -12.26 -15.85 31.80
C ARG A 111 -11.72 -16.31 30.45
N ALA A 112 -12.03 -17.53 30.02
CA ALA A 112 -11.64 -18.04 28.71
C ALA A 112 -12.19 -17.15 27.58
N ASN A 113 -13.45 -16.73 27.65
CA ASN A 113 -14.04 -15.81 26.67
C ASN A 113 -13.37 -14.43 26.67
N LEU A 114 -13.04 -13.89 27.85
CA LEU A 114 -12.36 -12.61 27.99
C LEU A 114 -10.97 -12.65 27.37
N ILE A 115 -10.18 -13.68 27.70
CA ILE A 115 -8.83 -13.89 27.15
C ILE A 115 -8.92 -14.13 25.65
N GLY A 116 -9.79 -15.03 25.18
CA GLY A 116 -9.94 -15.31 23.74
C GLY A 116 -10.29 -14.06 22.93
N SER A 117 -11.21 -13.23 23.43
CA SER A 117 -11.56 -11.96 22.78
C SER A 117 -10.38 -10.97 22.76
N PHE A 118 -9.53 -10.98 23.79
CA PHE A 118 -8.32 -10.16 23.83
C PHE A 118 -7.26 -10.69 22.86
N THR A 119 -7.03 -12.00 22.84
CA THR A 119 -6.09 -12.67 21.93
C THR A 119 -6.40 -12.35 20.48
N GLU A 120 -7.68 -12.38 20.08
CA GLU A 120 -8.10 -11.98 18.73
C GLU A 120 -7.70 -10.53 18.41
N ILE A 121 -7.76 -9.61 19.38
CA ILE A 121 -7.40 -8.21 19.16
C ILE A 121 -5.89 -8.01 19.16
N TYR A 122 -5.19 -8.71 20.05
CA TYR A 122 -3.74 -8.59 20.19
C TYR A 122 -3.00 -8.97 18.90
N GLN A 123 -3.56 -9.88 18.10
CA GLN A 123 -3.06 -10.24 16.78
C GLN A 123 -2.93 -9.06 15.79
N TYR A 124 -3.62 -7.94 16.04
CA TYR A 124 -3.58 -6.74 15.20
C TYR A 124 -2.56 -5.69 15.67
N VAL A 125 -2.05 -5.78 16.90
CA VAL A 125 -1.25 -4.70 17.54
C VAL A 125 0.09 -5.17 18.12
N GLY A 126 0.36 -6.47 18.13
CA GLY A 126 1.65 -6.99 18.57
C GLY A 126 2.82 -6.45 17.70
N PRO A 127 4.07 -6.79 18.04
CA PRO A 127 5.21 -6.49 17.17
C PRO A 127 5.04 -7.28 15.86
N LEU A 128 4.43 -6.63 14.86
CA LEU A 128 4.03 -7.24 13.61
C LEU A 128 5.05 -6.89 12.53
N ASN A 129 6.07 -7.72 12.40
CA ASN A 129 6.92 -7.70 11.21
C ASN A 129 6.15 -8.17 9.97
N PHE A 130 6.73 -7.95 8.79
CA PHE A 130 6.14 -8.33 7.50
C PHE A 130 5.64 -9.79 7.46
N ASP A 131 6.43 -10.75 7.94
CA ASP A 131 6.06 -12.18 7.92
C ASP A 131 4.88 -12.50 8.84
N SER A 132 4.80 -11.84 9.99
CA SER A 132 3.69 -11.99 10.93
C SER A 132 2.40 -11.42 10.34
N ARG A 133 2.46 -10.26 9.68
CA ARG A 133 1.32 -9.69 8.93
C ARG A 133 0.92 -10.58 7.77
N ARG A 134 1.87 -11.15 7.04
CA ARG A 134 1.60 -12.11 5.95
C ARG A 134 0.84 -13.34 6.45
N LYS A 135 1.24 -13.94 7.57
CA LYS A 135 0.50 -15.06 8.18
C LYS A 135 -0.91 -14.63 8.59
N PHE A 136 -1.04 -13.46 9.22
CA PHE A 136 -2.32 -12.92 9.66
C PHE A 136 -3.29 -12.65 8.50
N VAL A 137 -2.83 -11.97 7.43
CA VAL A 137 -3.66 -11.62 6.27
C VAL A 137 -4.16 -12.88 5.58
N LYS A 138 -3.33 -13.93 5.50
CA LYS A 138 -3.75 -15.23 4.93
C LYS A 138 -4.89 -15.87 5.72
N THR A 139 -4.86 -15.82 7.05
CA THR A 139 -5.94 -16.37 7.89
C THR A 139 -7.15 -15.44 8.00
N ASN A 140 -6.97 -14.14 7.79
CA ASN A 140 -7.98 -13.10 7.92
C ASN A 140 -8.14 -12.29 6.62
N SER A 141 -8.39 -12.98 5.50
CA SER A 141 -8.35 -12.38 4.16
C SER A 141 -9.59 -11.55 3.79
N SER A 142 -10.72 -11.73 4.50
CA SER A 142 -11.99 -11.08 4.16
C SER A 142 -11.91 -9.54 4.06
N PRO A 143 -11.27 -8.81 5.00
CA PRO A 143 -11.07 -7.36 4.87
C PRO A 143 -10.27 -6.96 3.63
N ALA A 144 -9.19 -7.69 3.30
CA ALA A 144 -8.36 -7.41 2.12
C ALA A 144 -9.16 -7.61 0.82
N VAL A 145 -9.96 -8.69 0.72
CA VAL A 145 -10.84 -8.92 -0.44
C VAL A 145 -11.86 -7.80 -0.61
N LYS A 146 -12.50 -7.37 0.49
CA LYS A 146 -13.45 -6.24 0.47
C LYS A 146 -12.78 -4.93 0.08
N PHE A 147 -11.53 -4.74 0.50
CA PHE A 147 -10.74 -3.55 0.15
C PHE A 147 -10.43 -3.52 -1.35
N LEU A 148 -9.98 -4.64 -1.93
CA LEU A 148 -9.77 -4.76 -3.38
C LEU A 148 -11.05 -4.50 -4.18
N ASP A 149 -12.18 -5.06 -3.76
CA ASP A 149 -13.48 -4.80 -4.40
C ASP A 149 -13.84 -3.31 -4.39
N LYS A 150 -13.56 -2.61 -3.28
CA LYS A 150 -13.75 -1.17 -3.17
C LYS A 150 -12.81 -0.38 -4.08
N ILE A 151 -11.54 -0.78 -4.21
CA ILE A 151 -10.59 -0.17 -5.17
C ILE A 151 -11.13 -0.31 -6.60
N VAL A 152 -11.46 -1.54 -7.01
CA VAL A 152 -11.90 -1.83 -8.39
C VAL A 152 -13.18 -1.07 -8.74
N LYS A 153 -14.12 -0.96 -7.80
CA LYS A 153 -15.36 -0.18 -7.97
C LYS A 153 -15.15 1.33 -7.86
N GLY A 154 -13.97 1.81 -7.46
CA GLY A 154 -13.68 3.22 -7.33
C GLY A 154 -14.25 3.89 -6.09
N HIS A 155 -14.55 3.13 -5.04
CA HIS A 155 -14.91 3.69 -3.73
C HIS A 155 -13.70 4.16 -2.92
N ILE A 156 -12.51 3.70 -3.30
CA ILE A 156 -11.22 4.15 -2.76
C ILE A 156 -10.43 4.70 -3.94
N ASN A 157 -10.30 6.02 -4.01
CA ASN A 157 -9.64 6.69 -5.13
C ASN A 157 -8.12 6.75 -5.00
N HIS A 158 -7.61 6.68 -3.77
CA HIS A 158 -6.18 6.78 -3.48
C HIS A 158 -5.38 5.61 -4.08
N TYR A 159 -5.94 4.41 -4.15
CA TYR A 159 -5.26 3.24 -4.67
C TYR A 159 -5.87 2.78 -6.00
N PHE A 160 -5.03 2.21 -6.86
CA PHE A 160 -5.45 1.60 -8.12
C PHE A 160 -4.87 0.19 -8.25
N PHE A 161 -5.72 -0.81 -8.51
CA PHE A 161 -5.26 -2.16 -8.78
C PHE A 161 -4.96 -2.31 -10.27
N LEU A 162 -3.69 -2.58 -10.60
CA LEU A 162 -3.19 -2.77 -11.95
C LEU A 162 -2.87 -4.27 -12.18
N PRO A 163 -3.69 -5.01 -12.94
CA PRO A 163 -3.47 -6.45 -13.15
C PRO A 163 -2.22 -6.73 -14.00
N LYS A 164 -1.40 -7.72 -13.64
CA LYS A 164 -0.13 -8.05 -14.33
C LYS A 164 -0.29 -8.28 -15.84
N ARG A 165 -1.40 -8.91 -16.25
CA ARG A 165 -1.75 -9.13 -17.67
C ARG A 165 -1.76 -7.87 -18.54
N VAL A 166 -1.95 -6.68 -17.97
CA VAL A 166 -2.12 -5.44 -18.75
C VAL A 166 -0.81 -4.74 -19.08
N TYR A 167 0.29 -5.12 -18.42
CA TYR A 167 1.63 -4.57 -18.67
C TYR A 167 2.67 -5.61 -19.07
N GLU A 168 2.44 -6.89 -18.73
CA GLU A 168 3.39 -7.98 -18.99
C GLU A 168 2.91 -9.03 -20.01
N ASN A 169 1.69 -8.88 -20.56
CA ASN A 169 1.13 -9.84 -21.52
C ASN A 169 0.97 -11.28 -20.96
N SER A 170 1.04 -11.44 -19.65
CA SER A 170 0.89 -12.72 -18.97
C SER A 170 -0.56 -13.21 -19.01
N GLU A 171 -0.75 -14.52 -19.24
CA GLU A 171 -2.06 -15.18 -19.13
C GLU A 171 -2.52 -15.35 -17.66
N ILE A 172 -1.62 -15.12 -16.70
CA ILE A 172 -1.91 -15.27 -15.27
C ILE A 172 -2.63 -14.03 -14.75
N GLY A 173 -3.96 -14.14 -14.60
CA GLY A 173 -4.83 -13.04 -14.17
C GLY A 173 -4.93 -12.80 -12.65
N ASN A 174 -4.23 -13.57 -11.82
CA ASN A 174 -4.34 -13.50 -10.35
C ASN A 174 -3.22 -12.70 -9.67
N ASP A 175 -2.50 -11.88 -10.43
CA ASP A 175 -1.39 -11.07 -9.94
C ASP A 175 -1.47 -9.64 -10.48
N GLY A 176 -0.73 -8.74 -9.84
CA GLY A 176 -0.71 -7.33 -10.22
C GLY A 176 -0.11 -6.44 -9.15
N LEU A 177 -0.28 -5.15 -9.35
CA LEU A 177 0.26 -4.10 -8.52
C LEU A 177 -0.87 -3.32 -7.84
N ILE A 178 -0.62 -2.90 -6.60
CA ILE A 178 -1.37 -1.81 -5.98
C ILE A 178 -0.56 -0.54 -6.22
N VAL A 179 -1.10 0.34 -7.06
CA VAL A 179 -0.53 1.65 -7.35
C VAL A 179 -1.06 2.64 -6.33
N ASP A 180 -0.14 3.37 -5.70
CA ASP A 180 -0.44 4.46 -4.78
C ASP A 180 -0.49 5.75 -5.58
N LEU A 181 -1.69 6.29 -5.80
CA LEU A 181 -1.87 7.46 -6.67
C LEU A 181 -1.34 8.75 -6.02
N GLN A 182 -1.04 8.75 -4.71
CA GLN A 182 -0.53 9.91 -3.98
C GLN A 182 0.99 9.87 -3.77
N GLU A 183 1.63 8.72 -4.00
CA GLU A 183 3.07 8.56 -3.88
C GLU A 183 3.75 8.82 -5.23
N ILE A 184 4.05 10.09 -5.50
CA ILE A 184 4.68 10.54 -6.75
C ILE A 184 6.20 10.65 -6.54
N GLY A 185 6.95 9.89 -7.33
CA GLY A 185 8.41 9.96 -7.38
C GLY A 185 8.94 10.63 -8.63
N ILE A 186 10.24 10.88 -8.63
CA ILE A 186 10.98 11.50 -9.73
C ILE A 186 12.11 10.57 -10.16
N LEU A 187 12.15 10.26 -11.45
CA LEU A 187 13.26 9.55 -12.09
C LEU A 187 14.07 10.54 -12.94
N SER A 188 15.38 10.57 -12.73
CA SER A 188 16.26 11.43 -13.53
C SER A 188 16.36 10.90 -14.96
N MET A 189 16.53 11.79 -15.94
CA MET A 189 16.76 11.34 -17.33
C MET A 189 18.09 10.60 -17.51
N TYR A 190 19.04 10.78 -16.58
CA TYR A 190 20.28 9.99 -16.55
C TYR A 190 19.98 8.55 -16.17
N ASP A 191 19.32 8.33 -15.04
CA ASP A 191 18.99 6.98 -14.57
C ASP A 191 18.06 6.26 -15.56
N ALA A 192 17.09 6.98 -16.13
CA ALA A 192 16.21 6.48 -17.18
C ALA A 192 16.98 5.92 -18.39
N LYS A 193 18.14 6.49 -18.74
CA LYS A 193 19.03 5.97 -19.79
C LYS A 193 19.83 4.77 -19.28
N CYS A 194 20.32 4.83 -18.04
CA CYS A 194 21.08 3.76 -17.41
C CYS A 194 20.28 2.46 -17.28
N LEU A 195 18.95 2.51 -17.10
CA LEU A 195 18.10 1.31 -17.05
C LEU A 195 18.27 0.34 -18.24
N LYS A 196 18.73 0.84 -19.39
CA LYS A 196 18.99 0.01 -20.58
C LYS A 196 20.48 -0.32 -20.75
N SER A 197 21.33 0.68 -20.57
CA SER A 197 22.78 0.53 -20.72
C SER A 197 23.47 1.62 -19.90
N PRO A 198 24.36 1.26 -18.97
CA PRO A 198 24.89 -0.08 -18.72
C PRO A 198 23.92 -1.06 -18.01
N GLY A 199 22.82 -0.57 -17.44
CA GLY A 199 22.00 -1.27 -16.45
C GLY A 199 22.12 -0.58 -15.09
N ILE A 200 21.22 -0.87 -14.17
CA ILE A 200 21.36 -0.50 -12.76
C ILE A 200 21.18 -1.79 -11.95
N ASP A 201 22.27 -2.28 -11.39
CA ASP A 201 22.31 -3.47 -10.55
C ASP A 201 23.21 -3.24 -9.33
N PHE A 202 23.25 -4.20 -8.42
CA PHE A 202 24.06 -4.07 -7.21
C PHE A 202 25.56 -3.90 -7.51
N GLN A 203 26.06 -4.49 -8.60
CA GLN A 203 27.49 -4.50 -8.91
C GLN A 203 28.00 -3.11 -9.26
N ILE A 204 27.14 -2.27 -9.87
CA ILE A 204 27.46 -0.89 -10.22
C ILE A 204 27.87 -0.06 -9.00
N LEU A 205 27.40 -0.41 -7.79
CA LEU A 205 27.72 0.32 -6.57
C LEU A 205 29.22 0.35 -6.30
N SER A 206 29.94 -0.74 -6.63
CA SER A 206 31.40 -0.81 -6.44
C SER A 206 32.20 0.13 -7.33
N GLU A 207 31.60 0.59 -8.44
CA GLU A 207 32.21 1.49 -9.42
C GLU A 207 31.93 2.97 -9.11
N MET A 208 30.98 3.24 -8.21
CA MET A 208 30.51 4.58 -7.89
C MET A 208 31.21 5.15 -6.66
N ASP A 209 31.28 6.48 -6.57
CA ASP A 209 31.73 7.14 -5.33
C ASP A 209 30.71 7.00 -4.20
N THR A 210 31.12 7.30 -2.96
CA THR A 210 30.26 7.14 -1.77
C THR A 210 28.96 7.94 -1.86
N SER A 211 28.98 9.15 -2.43
CA SER A 211 27.78 9.98 -2.56
C SER A 211 26.79 9.36 -3.53
N GLU A 212 27.29 8.83 -4.65
CA GLU A 212 26.46 8.21 -5.67
C GLU A 212 25.94 6.83 -5.23
N GLN A 213 26.74 6.06 -4.49
CA GLN A 213 26.28 4.83 -3.83
C GLN A 213 25.12 5.11 -2.88
N GLU A 214 25.20 6.15 -2.04
CA GLU A 214 24.11 6.54 -1.15
C GLU A 214 22.86 6.98 -1.93
N ARG A 215 23.03 7.73 -3.03
CA ARG A 215 21.91 8.16 -3.86
C ARG A 215 21.20 6.96 -4.50
N LEU A 216 21.96 6.05 -5.10
CA LEU A 216 21.42 4.85 -5.75
C LEU A 216 20.74 3.92 -4.74
N THR A 217 21.35 3.66 -3.59
CA THR A 217 20.76 2.81 -2.55
C THR A 217 19.54 3.42 -1.86
N LYS A 218 19.39 4.75 -1.87
CA LYS A 218 18.15 5.43 -1.44
C LYS A 218 17.05 5.36 -2.51
N THR A 219 17.42 5.33 -3.78
CA THR A 219 16.47 5.37 -4.92
C THR A 219 16.00 3.98 -5.35
N TYR A 220 16.91 3.00 -5.32
CA TYR A 220 16.75 1.67 -5.86
C TYR A 220 16.97 0.60 -4.80
N TRP A 221 16.28 -0.52 -4.97
CA TRP A 221 16.43 -1.67 -4.09
C TRP A 221 17.66 -2.47 -4.50
N LEU A 222 18.81 -2.08 -3.95
CA LEU A 222 20.12 -2.70 -4.21
C LEU A 222 20.73 -3.18 -2.88
N GLU A 223 20.11 -4.19 -2.26
CA GLU A 223 20.54 -4.73 -0.95
C GLU A 223 21.46 -5.95 -1.08
N ASN A 224 21.30 -6.72 -2.15
CA ASN A 224 21.99 -8.00 -2.37
C ASN A 224 22.59 -8.07 -3.77
N CYS A 225 23.55 -8.98 -3.97
CA CYS A 225 24.28 -9.13 -5.24
C CYS A 225 23.42 -9.45 -6.47
N ASP A 226 22.22 -9.99 -6.25
CA ASP A 226 21.28 -10.38 -7.30
C ASP A 226 20.23 -9.30 -7.58
N ASP A 227 20.29 -8.15 -6.90
CA ASP A 227 19.33 -7.07 -7.06
C ASP A 227 19.64 -6.22 -8.30
N PHE A 228 18.59 -5.92 -9.07
CA PHE A 228 18.65 -5.12 -10.28
C PHE A 228 17.38 -4.28 -10.48
N VAL A 229 17.48 -3.27 -11.33
CA VAL A 229 16.40 -2.38 -11.73
C VAL A 229 16.18 -2.57 -13.23
N GLU A 230 14.95 -2.90 -13.63
CA GLU A 230 14.64 -3.18 -15.02
C GLU A 230 13.25 -2.67 -15.43
N ILE A 231 13.02 -2.59 -16.74
CA ILE A 231 11.69 -2.35 -17.30
C ILE A 231 10.95 -3.69 -17.36
N GLU A 232 9.97 -3.86 -16.49
CA GLU A 232 9.14 -5.07 -16.43
C GLU A 232 8.11 -5.09 -17.57
N GLY A 233 7.62 -3.92 -18.00
CA GLY A 233 6.65 -3.84 -19.08
C GLY A 233 6.10 -2.45 -19.32
N VAL A 234 4.98 -2.38 -20.05
CA VAL A 234 4.29 -1.12 -20.37
C VAL A 234 2.78 -1.32 -20.26
N VAL A 235 2.13 -0.49 -19.44
CA VAL A 235 0.68 -0.47 -19.27
C VAL A 235 0.01 -0.12 -20.60
N ARG A 236 -0.80 -1.03 -21.12
CA ARG A 236 -1.44 -0.88 -22.42
C ARG A 236 -2.76 -0.12 -22.34
N SER A 237 -3.17 0.47 -23.44
CA SER A 237 -4.51 1.03 -23.58
C SER A 237 -5.58 -0.07 -23.48
N PRO A 238 -6.74 0.16 -22.83
CA PRO A 238 -7.19 1.41 -22.20
C PRO A 238 -6.77 1.58 -20.72
N TRP A 239 -5.94 0.69 -20.18
CA TRP A 239 -5.56 0.70 -18.76
C TRP A 239 -4.66 1.89 -18.40
N CYS A 240 -3.82 2.34 -19.33
CA CYS A 240 -2.99 3.52 -19.12
C CYS A 240 -3.87 4.77 -18.98
N GLU A 241 -4.85 4.95 -19.86
CA GLU A 241 -5.79 6.06 -19.81
C GLU A 241 -6.67 6.01 -18.55
N LEU A 242 -7.13 4.81 -18.17
CA LEU A 242 -7.88 4.62 -16.92
C LEU A 242 -7.04 4.98 -15.68
N LEU A 243 -5.77 4.59 -15.64
CA LEU A 243 -4.85 4.97 -14.57
C LEU A 243 -4.67 6.49 -14.52
N MET A 244 -4.46 7.15 -15.67
CA MET A 244 -4.32 8.61 -15.73
C MET A 244 -5.60 9.33 -15.30
N GLN A 245 -6.77 8.79 -15.66
CA GLN A 245 -8.06 9.33 -15.22
C GLN A 245 -8.23 9.20 -13.70
N ARG A 246 -7.89 8.04 -13.14
CA ARG A 246 -7.94 7.79 -11.69
C ARG A 246 -6.98 8.70 -10.93
N PHE A 247 -5.74 8.82 -11.41
CA PHE A 247 -4.74 9.75 -10.88
C PHE A 247 -5.27 11.18 -10.90
N SER A 248 -5.78 11.64 -12.05
CA SER A 248 -6.34 12.99 -12.18
C SER A 248 -7.50 13.22 -11.20
N ASN A 249 -8.40 12.25 -11.02
CA ASN A 249 -9.52 12.37 -10.09
C ASN A 249 -9.10 12.43 -8.60
N ASP A 250 -7.95 11.86 -8.23
CA ASP A 250 -7.48 11.92 -6.84
C ASP A 250 -6.98 13.32 -6.45
N PHE A 251 -6.49 14.10 -7.43
CA PHE A 251 -6.00 15.48 -7.23
C PHE A 251 -6.99 16.56 -7.67
N ILE A 252 -7.85 16.29 -8.65
CA ILE A 252 -8.85 17.25 -9.13
C ILE A 252 -10.12 17.08 -8.28
N ARG A 253 -10.16 17.75 -7.13
CA ARG A 253 -11.45 18.15 -6.55
C ARG A 253 -11.95 19.33 -7.36
N ILE A 254 -12.88 19.12 -8.28
CA ILE A 254 -13.65 20.23 -8.83
C ILE A 254 -14.48 20.76 -7.67
N GLY A 255 -14.08 21.91 -7.11
CA GLY A 255 -14.84 22.66 -6.13
C GLY A 255 -16.09 23.24 -6.79
N VAL A 256 -17.08 22.39 -7.00
CA VAL A 256 -18.47 22.83 -7.19
C VAL A 256 -19.06 22.90 -5.79
N ASP A 257 -19.87 23.91 -5.50
CA ASP A 257 -20.66 23.95 -4.28
C ASP A 257 -21.51 22.67 -4.23
N GLY A 258 -21.05 21.71 -3.43
CA GLY A 258 -21.71 20.43 -3.30
C GLY A 258 -23.07 20.63 -2.65
N THR A 259 -24.07 19.88 -3.12
CA THR A 259 -25.33 19.76 -2.39
C THR A 259 -25.03 19.26 -0.98
N ASN A 260 -25.63 19.92 0.00
CA ASN A 260 -25.40 19.62 1.41
C ASN A 260 -26.59 18.79 1.96
N GLU A 261 -26.45 18.30 3.19
CA GLU A 261 -27.49 17.49 3.83
C GLU A 261 -28.84 18.22 3.97
N HIS A 262 -28.83 19.56 4.03
CA HIS A 262 -30.04 20.38 4.06
C HIS A 262 -30.77 20.33 2.71
N ASP A 263 -30.05 20.42 1.58
CA ASP A 263 -30.64 20.32 0.24
C ASP A 263 -31.32 18.96 0.03
N TYR A 264 -30.73 17.87 0.54
CA TYR A 264 -31.32 16.54 0.49
C TYR A 264 -32.59 16.42 1.36
N LYS A 265 -32.58 17.05 2.53
CA LYS A 265 -33.73 17.07 3.43
C LYS A 265 -34.88 17.89 2.85
N GLU A 266 -34.61 19.03 2.22
CA GLU A 266 -35.62 19.83 1.53
C GLU A 266 -36.27 19.07 0.37
N LEU A 267 -35.48 18.39 -0.47
CA LEU A 267 -36.00 17.59 -1.57
C LEU A 267 -36.97 16.50 -1.08
N ILE A 268 -36.60 15.77 -0.02
CA ILE A 268 -37.44 14.71 0.54
C ILE A 268 -38.71 15.29 1.18
N ASN A 269 -38.62 16.45 1.83
CA ASN A 269 -39.78 17.10 2.42
C ASN A 269 -40.76 17.70 1.37
N GLN A 270 -40.33 17.80 0.12
CA GLN A 270 -41.17 18.23 -1.01
C GLN A 270 -41.84 17.07 -1.76
N MET A 271 -41.58 15.82 -1.38
CA MET A 271 -42.34 14.62 -1.80
C MET A 271 -43.52 14.36 -0.86
#